data_AF-W1I379-F1
#
_entry.id   AF-W1I379-F1
#
_cell.length_a   1.000
_cell.length_b   1.000
_cell.length_c   1.000
_cell.angle_alpha   90.00
_cell.angle_beta   90.00
_cell.angle_gamma   90.00
#
_symmetry.space_group_name_H-M   'P 1'
#
loop_
_entity.id
_entity.type
_entity.pdbx_description
1 polymer ?
#
loop_
_entity_poly.entity_id
_entity_poly.type
_entity_poly.pdbx_seq_one_letter_code
_entity_poly.pdbx_strand_id
1 'polypeptide(L)' 'MDSIITTKQGGRPTKRPTVDEMCRLYSKHTASEIARMYSVTTATVRGWIAYYRRLQPALEVDTDVR' A
#
# COMPACT_ATOMS: atom_id res chain seq x y z
N MET A 1 -10.73 -21.17 -23.81
CA MET A 1 -11.61 -20.60 -22.77
C MET A 1 -10.69 -20.12 -21.67
N ASP A 2 -10.31 -18.85 -21.64
CA ASP A 2 -9.69 -18.23 -20.47
C ASP A 2 -10.06 -16.75 -20.44
N SER A 3 -10.45 -16.32 -19.25
CA SER A 3 -11.49 -15.34 -19.00
C SER A 3 -11.09 -13.90 -19.26
N ILE A 4 -12.07 -13.16 -19.78
CA ILE A 4 -12.10 -11.71 -19.96
C ILE A 4 -11.69 -11.04 -18.65
N ILE A 5 -10.61 -10.24 -18.67
CA ILE A 5 -10.22 -9.39 -17.55
C ILE A 5 -11.23 -8.24 -17.47
N THR A 6 -12.38 -8.48 -16.85
CA THR A 6 -13.37 -7.46 -16.52
C THR A 6 -13.02 -6.86 -15.16
N THR A 7 -12.43 -5.67 -15.12
CA THR A 7 -12.51 -4.84 -13.89
C THR A 7 -12.72 -3.37 -14.25
N LYS A 8 -13.96 -3.04 -14.61
CA LYS A 8 -14.51 -1.70 -14.31
C LYS A 8 -15.08 -1.74 -12.90
N GLN A 9 -14.38 -1.14 -11.94
CA GLN A 9 -15.01 -0.44 -10.82
C GLN A 9 -14.20 0.83 -10.55
N GLY A 10 -14.56 1.90 -11.27
CA GLY A 10 -14.19 3.26 -10.92
C GLY A 10 -14.89 3.66 -9.62
N GLY A 11 -14.31 3.23 -8.50
CA GLY A 11 -14.67 3.65 -7.16
C GLY A 11 -13.42 3.48 -6.32
N ARG A 12 -12.80 4.60 -5.92
CA ARG A 12 -11.61 4.62 -5.07
C ARG A 12 -11.81 3.63 -3.92
N PRO A 13 -11.00 2.56 -3.78
CA PRO A 13 -11.13 1.70 -2.61
C PRO A 13 -10.82 2.55 -1.38
N THR A 14 -11.86 2.96 -0.66
CA THR A 14 -11.78 3.74 0.59
C THR A 14 -11.13 2.92 1.71
N LYS A 15 -10.80 1.64 1.47
CA LYS A 15 -10.07 0.74 2.36
C LYS A 15 -8.56 0.81 2.16
N ARG A 16 -8.01 2.01 2.00
CA ARG A 16 -6.55 2.16 2.05
C ARG A 16 -6.12 1.89 3.50
N PRO A 17 -5.28 0.88 3.80
CA PRO A 17 -4.80 0.62 5.15
C PRO A 17 -4.00 1.81 5.66
N THR A 18 -4.06 2.11 6.96
CA THR A 18 -3.26 3.19 7.59
C THR A 18 -1.76 2.94 7.42
N VAL A 19 -0.91 3.94 7.72
CA VAL A 19 0.54 3.76 7.60
C VAL A 19 1.06 2.63 8.49
N ASP A 20 0.58 2.55 9.74
CA ASP A 20 0.96 1.49 10.70
C ASP A 20 0.53 0.11 10.20
N GLU A 21 -0.73 -0.01 9.75
CA GLU A 21 -1.26 -1.26 9.20
C GLU A 21 -0.50 -1.67 7.93
N MET A 22 -0.16 -0.71 7.07
CA MET A 22 0.62 -0.97 5.86
C MET A 22 2.04 -1.46 6.20
N CYS A 23 2.69 -0.89 7.21
CA CYS A 23 3.99 -1.35 7.69
C CYS A 23 3.92 -2.77 8.25
N ARG A 24 2.91 -3.07 9.08
CA ARG A 24 2.67 -4.42 9.61
C ARG A 24 2.44 -5.44 8.49
N LEU A 25 1.60 -5.11 7.52
CA LEU A 25 1.32 -5.97 6.37
C LEU A 25 2.57 -6.21 5.54
N TYR A 26 3.36 -5.17 5.26
CA TYR A 26 4.58 -5.28 4.46
C TYR A 26 5.70 -6.03 5.19
N SER A 27 5.66 -6.09 6.53
CA SER A 27 6.60 -6.91 7.32
C SER A 27 6.32 -8.41 7.25
N LYS A 28 5.07 -8.81 6.97
CA LYS A 28 4.62 -10.21 6.99
C LYS A 28 4.27 -10.78 5.61
N HIS A 29 3.96 -9.91 4.66
CA HIS A 29 3.44 -10.27 3.36
C HIS A 29 4.17 -9.51 2.25
N THR A 30 4.33 -10.17 1.11
CA THR A 30 4.84 -9.55 -0.10
C THR A 30 3.81 -8.60 -0.71
N ALA A 31 4.26 -7.65 -1.54
CA ALA A 31 3.37 -6.73 -2.25
C ALA A 31 2.30 -7.47 -3.09
N SER A 32 2.61 -8.64 -3.62
CA SER A 32 1.70 -9.50 -4.38
C SER A 32 0.63 -10.16 -3.52
N GLU A 33 0.96 -10.53 -2.29
CA GLU A 33 -0.01 -11.06 -1.33
C GLU A 33 -0.94 -9.97 -0.81
N ILE A 34 -0.40 -8.79 -0.52
CA ILE A 34 -1.19 -7.61 -0.13
C ILE A 34 -2.13 -7.21 -1.27
N ALA A 35 -1.64 -7.22 -2.51
CA ALA A 35 -2.44 -6.97 -3.70
C ALA A 35 -3.64 -7.93 -3.79
N ARG A 36 -3.41 -9.23 -3.57
CA ARG A 36 -4.49 -10.24 -3.54
C ARG A 36 -5.47 -10.02 -2.39
N MET A 37 -4.99 -9.79 -1.16
CA MET A 37 -5.85 -9.54 0.02
C MET A 37 -6.77 -8.34 -0.18
N TYR A 38 -6.25 -7.27 -0.77
CA TYR A 38 -7.00 -6.03 -0.99
C TYR A 38 -7.70 -5.99 -2.35
N SER A 39 -7.58 -7.05 -3.17
CA SER A 39 -8.09 -7.10 -4.55
C SER A 39 -7.66 -5.88 -5.38
N VAL A 40 -6.41 -5.45 -5.21
CA VAL A 40 -5.78 -4.36 -5.95
C VAL A 40 -4.58 -4.86 -6.74
N THR A 41 -4.02 -4.03 -7.61
CA THR A 41 -2.77 -4.36 -8.30
C THR A 41 -1.56 -4.13 -7.39
N THR A 42 -0.46 -4.83 -7.67
CA THR A 42 0.84 -4.58 -6.99
C THR A 42 1.33 -3.15 -7.19
N ALA A 43 0.98 -2.51 -8.31
CA ALA A 43 1.25 -1.10 -8.56
C ALA A 43 0.53 -0.19 -7.57
N THR A 44 -0.74 -0.48 -7.23
CA THR A 44 -1.49 0.25 -6.20
C THR A 44 -0.84 0.12 -4.83
N VAL A 45 -0.43 -1.09 -4.45
CA VAL A 45 0.30 -1.35 -3.18
C VAL A 45 1.60 -0.55 -3.13
N ARG A 46 2.39 -0.55 -4.20
CA ARG A 46 3.62 0.27 -4.31
C ARG A 46 3.32 1.76 -4.22
N GLY A 47 2.23 2.22 -4.84
CA GLY A 47 1.75 3.60 -4.75
C GLY A 47 1.38 4.00 -3.33
N TRP A 48 0.76 3.11 -2.55
CA TRP A 48 0.49 3.36 -1.13
C TRP A 48 1.76 3.53 -0.32
N ILE A 49 2.76 2.66 -0.52
CA ILE A 49 4.05 2.74 0.16
C ILE A 49 4.77 4.05 -0.19
N ALA A 50 4.82 4.39 -1.48
CA ALA A 50 5.44 5.63 -1.94
C ALA A 50 4.78 6.87 -1.32
N TYR A 51 3.44 6.89 -1.25
CA TYR A 51 2.72 7.98 -0.59
C TYR A 51 3.02 8.02 0.91
N TYR A 52 3.07 6.88 1.61
CA TYR A 52 3.38 6.87 3.04
C TYR A 52 4.81 7.28 3.33
N ARG A 53 5.78 6.88 2.50
CA ARG A 53 7.16 7.37 2.57
C ARG A 53 7.25 8.89 2.38
N ARG A 54 6.37 9.49 1.56
CA ARG A 54 6.28 10.96 1.41
C ARG A 54 5.58 11.66 2.56
N LEU A 55 4.76 10.95 3.35
CA LEU A 55 4.15 11.48 4.57
C LEU A 55 5.05 11.34 5.81
N GLN A 56 5.99 10.39 5.80
CA GLN A 56 6.95 10.20 6.88
C GLN A 56 8.10 11.22 7.04
N PRO A 57 8.45 12.15 6.12
CA PRO A 57 9.47 13.16 6.43
C PRO A 57 8.99 14.20 7.45
N ALA A 58 7.75 14.11 7.95
CA ALA A 58 7.25 14.93 9.05
C ALA A 58 7.34 14.25 10.43
N LEU A 59 7.90 13.03 10.54
CA LEU A 59 7.99 12.26 11.79
C LEU A 59 9.42 11.86 12.19
N GLU A 60 10.44 12.22 11.41
CA GLU A 60 11.85 12.03 11.77
C GLU A 60 12.67 13.29 11.41
N VAL A 61 12.57 14.32 12.26
CA VAL A 61 13.65 15.30 12.46
C VAL A 61 13.72 15.62 13.96
N ASP A 62 13.89 14.59 14.79
CA ASP A 62 14.26 14.74 16.20
C ASP A 62 15.14 13.57 16.67
N THR A 63 16.26 13.38 15.97
CA THR A 63 17.44 12.79 16.62
C THR A 63 18.63 13.69 16.34
N ASP A 64 18.67 14.73 17.16
CA ASP A 64 19.89 15.35 17.68
C ASP A 64 20.86 14.27 18.21
N VAL A 65 22.15 14.61 18.17
CA VAL A 65 23.31 13.89 18.75
C VAL A 65 23.78 12.60 18.06
N ARG A 66 24.82 12.72 17.23
CA ARG A 66 26.19 12.35 17.63
C ARG A 66 27.26 12.94 16.72
#